data_AF-A0A497JUD1-F1
#
_entry.id   AF-A0A497JUD1-F1
#
_cell.length_a   1.000
_cell.length_b   1.000
_cell.length_c   1.000
_cell.angle_alpha   90.00
_cell.angle_beta   90.00
_cell.angle_gamma   90.00
#
_symmetry.space_group_name_H-M   'P 1'
#
loop_
_entity.id
_entity.type
_entity.pdbx_description
1 polymer ?
#
loop_
_entity_poly.entity_id
_entity_poly.type
_entity_poly.pdbx_seq_one_letter_code
_entity_poly.pdbx_strand_id
1 'polypeptide(L)' 'VATHFRSHQDPDLVVKGNSAREIYHSILGRDLVGRLDHAAYLGKELTKAELALKLGRSYVQDGVLFK' A
#
# COMPACT_ATOMS: atom_id res chain seq x y z
N VAL A 1 3.32 -5.04 -3.82
CA VAL A 1 3.38 -4.03 -4.91
C VAL A 1 2.35 -2.96 -4.60
N ALA A 2 2.64 -1.69 -4.86
CA ALA A 2 1.69 -0.58 -4.79
C ALA A 2 1.73 0.23 -6.10
N THR A 3 0.57 0.68 -6.58
CA THR A 3 0.44 1.41 -7.84
C THR A 3 -0.03 2.83 -7.54
N HIS A 4 0.67 3.81 -8.09
CA HIS A 4 0.35 5.23 -7.97
C HIS A 4 -0.24 5.75 -9.28
N PHE A 5 -1.20 6.66 -9.15
CA PHE A 5 -1.91 7.28 -10.26
C PHE A 5 -1.92 8.80 -10.06
N ARG A 6 -1.25 9.54 -10.94
CA ARG A 6 -1.31 11.01 -10.97
C ARG A 6 -2.60 11.54 -11.57
N SER A 7 -3.22 10.78 -12.47
CA SER A 7 -4.53 11.06 -13.04
C SER A 7 -5.33 9.76 -13.11
N HIS A 8 -6.64 9.86 -13.36
CA HIS A 8 -7.53 8.70 -13.36
C HIS A 8 -7.36 7.73 -14.54
N GLN A 9 -6.44 7.98 -15.47
CA GLN A 9 -6.34 7.21 -16.71
C GLN A 9 -5.31 6.09 -16.61
N ASP A 10 -4.04 6.43 -16.32
CA ASP A 10 -2.94 5.48 -16.35
C ASP A 10 -2.07 5.55 -15.09
N PRO A 11 -1.56 4.40 -14.59
CA PRO A 11 -0.60 4.40 -13.51
C PRO A 11 0.72 5.00 -14.00
N ASP A 12 1.19 6.04 -13.32
CA ASP A 12 2.48 6.68 -13.64
C ASP A 12 3.66 6.03 -12.91
N LEU A 13 3.39 5.24 -11.86
CA LEU A 13 4.44 4.56 -11.10
C LEU A 13 3.95 3.28 -10.40
N VAL A 14 4.83 2.27 -10.39
CA VAL A 14 4.66 1.05 -9.60
C VAL A 14 5.83 0.93 -8.61
N VAL A 15 5.51 0.81 -7.33
CA VAL A 15 6.47 0.57 -6.24
C VAL A 15 6.42 -0.90 -5.83
N LYS A 16 7.57 -1.57 -5.87
CA LYS A 16 7.73 -2.97 -5.46
C LYS A 16 8.70 -3.06 -4.28
N GLY A 17 8.48 -4.03 -3.40
CA GLY A 17 9.30 -4.30 -2.23
C GLY A 17 8.91 -5.64 -1.62
N ASN A 18 9.77 -6.17 -0.76
CA ASN A 18 9.61 -7.48 -0.11
C ASN A 18 8.79 -7.42 1.18
N SER A 19 8.50 -6.21 1.67
CA SER A 19 7.69 -5.97 2.87
C SER A 19 6.80 -4.74 2.68
N ALA A 20 5.76 -4.61 3.50
CA ALA A 20 4.96 -3.38 3.58
C ALA A 20 5.85 -2.18 3.91
N ARG A 21 6.85 -2.39 4.77
CA ARG A 21 7.82 -1.40 5.20
C ARG A 21 8.62 -0.81 4.05
N GLU A 22 9.21 -1.64 3.21
CA GLU A 22 9.96 -1.18 2.04
C GLU A 22 9.09 -0.36 1.10
N ILE A 23 7.84 -0.78 0.89
CA ILE A 23 6.91 -0.10 -0.01
C ILE A 23 6.50 1.26 0.54
N TYR A 24 6.01 1.35 1.78
CA TYR A 24 5.56 2.63 2.33
C TYR A 24 6.74 3.60 2.52
N HIS A 25 7.93 3.13 2.91
CA HIS A 25 9.11 4.01 2.99
C HIS A 25 9.52 4.56 1.63
N SER A 26 9.48 3.73 0.59
CA SER A 26 9.78 4.17 -0.78
C SER A 26 8.78 5.21 -1.27
N ILE A 27 7.51 5.09 -0.88
CA ILE A 27 6.45 6.04 -1.21
C ILE A 27 6.67 7.37 -0.49
N LEU A 28 6.98 7.33 0.81
CA LEU A 28 7.27 8.53 1.62
C LEU A 28 8.53 9.25 1.13
N GLY A 29 9.62 8.52 0.87
CA GLY A 29 10.88 9.11 0.40
C GLY A 29 10.82 9.71 -1.02
N ARG A 30 9.70 9.52 -1.73
CA ARG A 30 9.44 10.09 -3.06
C ARG A 30 8.36 11.18 -3.02
N ASP A 31 7.90 11.58 -1.83
CA ASP A 31 6.84 12.57 -1.62
C ASP A 31 5.55 12.28 -2.39
N LEU A 32 5.21 10.99 -2.57
CA LEU A 32 4.02 10.56 -3.33
C LEU A 32 2.73 10.61 -2.52
N VAL A 33 2.76 11.14 -1.29
CA VAL A 33 1.61 11.26 -0.41
C VAL A 33 1.45 12.72 -0.01
N GLY A 34 0.31 13.32 -0.36
CA GLY A 34 0.04 14.72 -0.07
C GLY A 34 -0.49 15.00 1.34
N ARG A 35 -0.98 13.98 2.07
CA ARG A 35 -1.59 14.16 3.40
C ARG A 35 -1.16 13.09 4.40
N LEU A 36 -0.94 13.47 5.66
CA LEU A 36 -0.46 12.55 6.71
C LEU A 36 -1.46 11.44 7.05
N ASP A 37 -2.75 11.72 6.99
CA ASP A 37 -3.80 10.71 7.19
C ASP A 37 -3.79 9.65 6.08
N HIS A 38 -3.53 10.06 4.83
CA HIS A 38 -3.33 9.12 3.72
C HIS A 38 -2.08 8.26 3.94
N ALA A 39 -1.00 8.82 4.48
CA ALA A 39 0.21 8.05 4.79
C ALA A 39 -0.07 6.97 5.85
N ALA A 40 -0.79 7.32 6.91
CA ALA A 40 -1.19 6.38 7.96
C ALA A 40 -2.12 5.28 7.41
N TYR A 41 -3.11 5.66 6.61
CA TYR A 41 -4.01 4.71 5.96
C TYR A 41 -3.25 3.75 5.03
N LEU A 42 -2.34 4.26 4.21
CA LEU A 42 -1.53 3.47 3.31
C LEU A 42 -0.66 2.45 4.06
N GLY A 43 0.00 2.86 5.15
CA GLY A 43 0.78 1.96 6.00
C GLY A 43 -0.09 0.83 6.60
N LYS A 44 -1.31 1.16 7.05
CA LYS A 44 -2.28 0.19 7.56
C LYS A 44 -2.65 -0.85 6.51
N GLU A 45 -3.05 -0.43 5.31
CA GLU A 45 -3.49 -1.34 4.24
C GLU A 45 -2.32 -2.19 3.69
N LEU A 46 -1.13 -1.62 3.53
CA LEU A 46 0.06 -2.40 3.14
C LEU A 46 0.42 -3.47 4.17
N THR A 47 0.32 -3.14 5.47
CA THR A 47 0.59 -4.09 6.56
C THR A 47 -0.44 -5.22 6.56
N LYS A 48 -1.72 -4.91 6.36
CA LYS A 48 -2.77 -5.92 6.21
C LYS A 48 -2.48 -6.86 5.04
N ALA A 49 -2.09 -6.32 3.89
CA ALA A 49 -1.77 -7.12 2.71
C ALA A 49 -0.58 -8.05 2.96
N GLU A 50 0.49 -7.55 3.59
CA GLU A 50 1.64 -8.38 3.97
C GLU A 50 1.24 -9.50 4.95
N LEU A 51 0.40 -9.18 5.95
CA LEU A 51 -0.05 -10.17 6.92
C LEU A 51 -0.92 -11.24 6.26
N ALA A 52 -1.83 -10.86 5.36
CA ALA A 52 -2.65 -11.81 4.62
C ALA A 52 -1.79 -12.80 3.81
N LEU A 53 -0.75 -12.31 3.12
CA LEU A 53 0.19 -13.16 2.41
C LEU A 53 0.91 -14.13 3.35
N LYS A 54 1.43 -13.64 4.49
CA LYS A 54 2.12 -14.47 5.49
C LYS A 54 1.22 -15.54 6.11
N LEU A 55 -0.07 -15.24 6.27
CA LEU A 55 -1.06 -16.16 6.86
C LEU A 55 -1.77 -17.04 5.83
N GLY A 56 -1.46 -16.91 4.54
CA GLY A 56 -2.17 -17.63 3.47
C GLY A 56 -3.65 -17.26 3.36
N ARG A 57 -4.00 -15.99 3.66
CA ARG A 57 -5.36 -15.45 3.59
C ARG A 57 -5.54 -14.53 2.39
N SER A 58 -6.78 -14.33 1.97
CA SER A 58 -7.12 -13.29 0.99
C SER A 58 -7.06 -11.90 1.63
N TYR A 59 -6.78 -10.89 0.81
CA TYR A 59 -6.81 -9.49 1.20
C TYR A 59 -7.71 -8.72 0.24
N VAL A 60 -8.55 -7.86 0.80
CA VAL A 60 -9.38 -6.90 0.07
C VAL A 60 -9.20 -5.56 0.76
N GLN A 61 -8.80 -4.53 0.00
CA GLN A 61 -8.67 -3.18 0.53
C GLN A 61 -10.00 -2.68 1.07
N ASP A 62 -9.97 -2.01 2.22
CA ASP A 62 -11.16 -1.58 2.99
C ASP A 62 -12.11 -2.72 3.39
N GLY A 63 -11.71 -3.97 3.14
CA GLY A 63 -12.38 -5.15 3.63
C GLY A 63 -12.09 -5.43 5.10
N VAL A 64 -12.91 -6.28 5.69
CA VAL A 64 -12.63 -6.87 7.01
C VAL A 64 -11.37 -7.75 6.92
N LEU A 65 -10.49 -7.62 7.91
CA LEU A 65 -9.18 -8.30 7.91
C LEU A 65 -9.31 -9.82 8.06
N PHE A 66 -10.43 -10.30 8.62
CA PHE A 66 -10.74 -11.72 8.79
C PHE A 66 -12.23 -11.96 8.50
N LYS A 67 -12.51 -12.99 7.69
CA LYS A 67 -13.80 -13.70 7.62
C LYS A 67 -13.55 -15.15 7.97
#